data_AF-A0AAD8NM41-F1
#
_entry.id   AF-A0AAD8NM41-F1
#
_cell.length_a   1.000
_cell.length_b   1.000
_cell.length_c   1.000
_cell.angle_alpha   90.00
_cell.angle_beta   90.00
_cell.angle_gamma   90.00
#
_symmetry.space_group_name_H-M   'P 1'
#
loop_
_entity.id
_entity.type
_entity.pdbx_description
1 polymer ?
#
loop_
_entity_poly.entity_id
_entity_poly.type
_entity_poly.pdbx_seq_one_letter_code
_entity_poly.pdbx_strand_id
1 'polypeptide(L)'
;MEKIPWINHFYVTPDREWFETDAVLRVSLGNFLFFSILSLLMVGVKNQKDPRDSLHHGGWMMKVICWCLLIILMFFLPNGVISFYESTSKFGSGLFLLVQVVLLLDFVHTWNDKWVGYDEQFWYAALLVVSLVCYVATFLFSGLLFHFFTPSGQDCGLNTFFIVMILILVFLFAVITLHPTVSGSILPASVISFYCMYLCYSGLASEPRDYACNGLHKHSKAVSTGTLTIGLFTTVLSVVYSAVRAGSSTTLLSPPSSPRAGGEKPLLPLDKRDEHEEKEKNKPVTYSYSFFHIIFSLASMYSAMLLTGWSTSVGESGRLVDVGWPSVWVRMITAWATAGLFIWSMVAPHLFPDREF
;
A
#
# COMPACT_ATOMS: atom_id res chain seq x y z
N MET A 1 -29.81 -9.61 5.17
CA MET A 1 -29.09 -10.78 5.72
C MET A 1 -29.79 -11.37 6.93
N GLU A 2 -30.40 -10.57 7.81
CA GLU A 2 -31.18 -11.04 8.97
C GLU A 2 -32.24 -12.12 8.66
N LYS A 3 -32.87 -12.03 7.47
CA LYS A 3 -33.89 -12.98 6.99
C LYS A 3 -33.33 -14.21 6.27
N ILE A 4 -32.01 -14.34 6.14
CA ILE A 4 -31.36 -15.43 5.41
C ILE A 4 -31.00 -16.53 6.42
N PRO A 5 -31.66 -17.71 6.39
CA PRO A 5 -31.61 -18.68 7.49
C PRO A 5 -30.25 -19.37 7.66
N TRP A 6 -29.43 -19.47 6.62
CA TRP A 6 -28.07 -20.02 6.76
C TRP A 6 -27.05 -19.00 7.27
N ILE A 7 -27.35 -17.69 7.16
CA ILE A 7 -26.50 -16.62 7.70
C ILE A 7 -26.89 -16.32 9.15
N ASN A 8 -28.19 -16.17 9.43
CA ASN A 8 -28.73 -15.97 10.77
C ASN A 8 -29.27 -17.28 11.35
N HIS A 9 -28.37 -18.20 11.68
CA HIS A 9 -28.69 -19.48 12.32
C HIS A 9 -28.38 -19.47 13.84
N PHE A 10 -28.11 -18.28 14.40
CA PHE A 10 -27.76 -18.12 15.80
C PHE A 10 -28.97 -18.29 16.71
N TYR A 11 -28.76 -18.82 17.92
CA TYR A 11 -29.80 -18.90 18.94
C TYR A 11 -30.32 -17.52 19.36
N VAL A 12 -29.41 -16.53 19.37
CA VAL A 12 -29.73 -15.10 19.52
C VAL A 12 -29.24 -14.38 18.28
N THR A 13 -30.12 -13.65 17.61
CA THR A 13 -29.75 -12.87 16.41
C THR A 13 -28.68 -11.83 16.78
N PRO A 14 -27.55 -11.77 16.04
CA PRO A 14 -26.51 -10.77 16.24
C PRO A 14 -27.03 -9.33 16.05
N ASP A 15 -26.23 -8.37 16.48
CA ASP A 15 -26.52 -6.96 16.24
C ASP A 15 -26.34 -6.57 14.76
N ARG A 16 -26.81 -5.37 14.43
CA ARG A 16 -26.75 -4.86 13.06
C ARG A 16 -25.30 -4.67 12.56
N GLU A 17 -24.39 -4.31 13.45
CA GLU A 17 -22.96 -4.10 13.15
C GLU A 17 -22.30 -5.40 12.67
N TRP A 18 -22.67 -6.54 13.27
CA TRP A 18 -22.23 -7.85 12.81
C TRP A 18 -22.66 -8.12 11.36
N PHE A 19 -23.94 -7.87 11.04
CA PHE A 19 -24.45 -8.07 9.68
C PHE A 19 -23.76 -7.15 8.67
N GLU A 20 -23.52 -5.88 9.02
CA GLU A 20 -22.81 -4.94 8.16
C GLU A 20 -21.37 -5.41 7.88
N THR A 21 -20.67 -5.91 8.91
CA THR A 21 -19.32 -6.48 8.80
C THR A 21 -19.30 -7.73 7.91
N ASP A 22 -20.22 -8.66 8.12
CA ASP A 22 -20.36 -9.89 7.34
C ASP A 22 -20.65 -9.60 5.85
N ALA A 23 -21.50 -8.60 5.53
CA ALA A 23 -21.72 -8.17 4.15
C ALA A 23 -20.45 -7.66 3.47
N VAL A 24 -19.70 -6.78 4.15
CA VAL A 24 -18.46 -6.21 3.59
C VAL A 24 -17.45 -7.31 3.29
N LEU A 25 -17.28 -8.27 4.21
CA LEU A 25 -16.38 -9.41 4.03
C LEU A 25 -16.79 -10.31 2.87
N ARG A 26 -18.10 -10.58 2.68
CA ARG A 26 -18.61 -11.36 1.54
C ARG A 26 -18.35 -10.69 0.20
N VAL A 27 -18.63 -9.39 0.09
CA VAL A 27 -18.36 -8.64 -1.14
C VAL A 27 -16.85 -8.61 -1.42
N SER A 28 -16.04 -8.37 -0.39
CA SER A 28 -14.58 -8.39 -0.50
C SER A 28 -14.02 -9.74 -0.91
N LEU A 29 -14.57 -10.85 -0.39
CA LEU A 29 -14.15 -12.19 -0.79
C LEU A 29 -14.41 -12.42 -2.29
N GLY A 30 -15.55 -11.94 -2.81
CA GLY A 30 -15.86 -12.02 -4.24
C GLY A 30 -14.85 -11.25 -5.10
N ASN A 31 -14.50 -10.04 -4.68
CA ASN A 31 -13.45 -9.23 -5.31
C ASN A 31 -12.08 -9.91 -5.24
N PHE A 32 -11.68 -10.39 -4.06
CA PHE A 32 -10.41 -11.06 -3.83
C PHE A 32 -10.28 -12.29 -4.73
N LEU A 33 -11.31 -13.14 -4.81
CA LEU A 33 -11.32 -14.31 -5.67
C LEU A 33 -11.24 -13.93 -7.15
N PHE A 34 -12.02 -12.93 -7.58
CA PHE A 34 -11.98 -12.46 -8.97
C PHE A 34 -10.57 -12.04 -9.40
N PHE A 35 -9.92 -11.17 -8.63
CA PHE A 35 -8.56 -10.72 -8.94
C PHE A 35 -7.52 -11.82 -8.76
N SER A 36 -7.67 -12.70 -7.76
CA SER A 36 -6.74 -13.83 -7.57
C SER A 36 -6.82 -14.84 -8.72
N ILE A 37 -8.01 -15.15 -9.21
CA ILE A 37 -8.21 -16.01 -10.38
C ILE A 37 -7.54 -15.38 -11.61
N LEU A 38 -7.78 -14.08 -11.87
CA LEU A 38 -7.11 -13.39 -12.97
C LEU A 38 -5.59 -13.38 -12.79
N SER A 39 -5.08 -13.17 -11.58
CA SER A 39 -3.64 -13.24 -11.32
C SER A 39 -3.05 -14.60 -11.67
N LEU A 40 -3.69 -15.69 -11.24
CA LEU A 40 -3.27 -17.06 -11.51
C LEU A 40 -3.29 -17.39 -13.01
N LEU A 41 -4.33 -16.95 -13.73
CA LEU A 41 -4.42 -17.12 -15.18
C LEU A 41 -3.28 -16.40 -15.92
N MET A 42 -2.85 -15.25 -15.39
CA MET A 42 -1.82 -14.38 -16.00
C MET A 42 -0.38 -14.72 -15.57
N VAL A 43 -0.15 -15.81 -14.83
CA VAL A 43 1.20 -16.22 -14.43
C VAL A 43 2.04 -16.60 -15.65
N GLY A 44 3.23 -16.01 -15.75
CA GLY A 44 4.21 -16.35 -16.79
C GLY A 44 3.92 -15.73 -18.16
N VAL A 45 2.97 -14.80 -18.28
CA VAL A 45 2.77 -14.04 -19.52
C VAL A 45 3.94 -13.06 -19.68
N LYS A 46 4.70 -13.21 -20.77
CA LYS A 46 5.89 -12.38 -21.07
C LYS A 46 5.78 -11.56 -22.36
N ASN A 47 4.88 -11.94 -23.26
CA ASN A 47 4.78 -11.39 -24.60
C ASN A 47 3.31 -11.12 -24.94
N GLN A 48 3.03 -10.02 -25.64
CA GLN A 48 1.68 -9.60 -26.04
C GLN A 48 1.01 -10.58 -27.03
N LYS A 49 1.77 -11.49 -27.65
CA LYS A 49 1.21 -12.56 -28.50
C LYS A 49 0.55 -13.70 -27.74
N ASP A 50 0.77 -13.81 -26.45
CA ASP A 50 0.13 -14.84 -25.64
C ASP A 50 -1.40 -14.65 -25.72
N PRO A 51 -2.22 -15.69 -26.01
CA PRO A 51 -3.68 -15.55 -26.06
C PRO A 51 -4.27 -14.98 -24.76
N ARG A 52 -3.57 -15.15 -23.63
CA ARG A 52 -3.94 -14.59 -22.33
C ARG A 52 -3.84 -13.06 -22.28
N ASP A 53 -3.03 -12.44 -23.15
CA ASP A 53 -2.97 -10.98 -23.29
C ASP A 53 -4.32 -10.41 -23.76
N SER A 54 -4.96 -11.07 -24.73
CA SER A 54 -6.30 -10.71 -25.21
C SER A 54 -7.34 -10.83 -24.09
N LEU A 55 -7.21 -11.84 -23.22
CA LEU A 55 -8.09 -11.97 -22.05
C LEU A 55 -7.83 -10.85 -21.02
N HIS A 56 -6.59 -10.37 -20.86
CA HIS A 56 -6.26 -9.27 -19.95
C HIS A 56 -6.81 -7.92 -20.43
N HIS A 57 -6.67 -7.60 -21.72
CA HIS A 57 -7.11 -6.31 -22.28
C HIS A 57 -8.57 -6.30 -22.77
N GLY A 58 -9.13 -7.45 -23.11
CA GLY A 58 -10.47 -7.61 -23.69
C GLY A 58 -11.50 -8.23 -22.74
N GLY A 59 -12.64 -8.65 -23.31
CA GLY A 59 -13.64 -9.44 -22.59
C GLY A 59 -14.35 -8.74 -21.42
N TRP A 60 -14.41 -7.40 -21.41
CA TRP A 60 -14.94 -6.60 -20.30
C TRP A 60 -16.35 -7.01 -19.85
N MET A 61 -17.27 -7.26 -20.78
CA MET A 61 -18.63 -7.67 -20.42
C MET A 61 -18.65 -9.03 -19.70
N MET A 62 -17.85 -9.99 -20.17
CA MET A 62 -17.73 -11.29 -19.50
C MET A 62 -17.09 -11.15 -18.11
N LYS A 63 -16.04 -10.31 -17.98
CA LYS A 63 -15.41 -10.02 -16.69
C LYS A 63 -16.39 -9.42 -15.70
N VAL A 64 -17.20 -8.44 -16.11
CA VAL A 64 -18.22 -7.81 -15.25
C VAL A 64 -19.26 -8.84 -14.82
N ILE A 65 -19.74 -9.69 -15.73
CA ILE A 65 -20.69 -10.76 -15.41
C ILE A 65 -20.07 -11.74 -14.40
N CYS A 66 -18.86 -12.25 -14.66
CA CYS A 66 -18.14 -13.14 -13.75
C CYS A 66 -17.92 -12.51 -12.38
N TRP A 67 -17.56 -11.24 -12.33
CA TRP A 67 -17.36 -10.48 -11.10
C TRP A 67 -18.66 -10.36 -10.28
N CYS A 68 -19.76 -9.95 -10.91
CA CYS A 68 -21.07 -9.88 -10.27
C CYS A 68 -21.52 -11.26 -9.75
N LEU A 69 -21.34 -12.31 -10.55
CA LEU A 69 -21.68 -13.68 -10.15
C LEU A 69 -20.85 -14.13 -8.95
N LEU A 70 -19.53 -13.89 -8.95
CA LEU A 70 -18.68 -14.22 -7.81
C LEU A 70 -19.12 -13.50 -6.54
N ILE A 71 -19.45 -12.21 -6.59
CA ILE A 71 -19.98 -11.47 -5.44
C ILE A 71 -21.27 -12.10 -4.92
N ILE A 72 -22.23 -12.37 -5.81
CA ILE A 72 -23.51 -12.97 -5.43
C ILE A 72 -23.30 -14.35 -4.78
N LEU A 73 -22.40 -15.16 -5.34
CA LEU A 73 -22.08 -16.50 -4.81
C LEU A 73 -21.53 -16.45 -3.38
N MET A 74 -20.81 -15.38 -2.99
CA MET A 74 -20.27 -15.27 -1.62
C MET A 74 -21.35 -15.12 -0.55
N PHE A 75 -22.58 -14.71 -0.92
CA PHE A 75 -23.71 -14.66 0.01
C PHE A 75 -24.32 -16.04 0.32
N PHE A 76 -23.95 -17.07 -0.44
CA PHE A 76 -24.36 -18.46 -0.20
C PHE A 76 -23.34 -19.24 0.64
N LEU A 77 -22.16 -18.68 0.92
CA LEU A 77 -21.14 -19.33 1.73
C LEU A 77 -21.49 -19.32 3.24
N PRO A 78 -21.11 -20.36 3.99
CA PRO A 78 -21.34 -20.41 5.42
C PRO A 78 -20.43 -19.43 6.17
N ASN A 79 -20.87 -18.97 7.35
CA ASN A 79 -20.16 -17.96 8.15
C ASN A 79 -18.73 -18.39 8.49
N GLY A 80 -18.47 -19.68 8.71
CA GLY A 80 -17.12 -20.18 9.00
C GLY A 80 -16.10 -19.90 7.90
N VAL A 81 -16.51 -19.89 6.62
CA VAL A 81 -15.63 -19.52 5.49
C VAL A 81 -15.33 -18.02 5.52
N ILE A 82 -16.34 -17.20 5.85
CA ILE A 82 -16.17 -15.75 5.96
C ILE A 82 -15.24 -15.40 7.11
N SER A 83 -15.36 -16.08 8.25
CA SER A 83 -14.45 -15.92 9.39
C SER A 83 -13.00 -16.30 9.04
N PHE A 84 -12.81 -17.38 8.27
CA PHE A 84 -11.48 -17.75 7.79
C PHE A 84 -10.91 -16.69 6.83
N TYR A 85 -11.74 -16.18 5.92
CA TYR A 85 -11.36 -15.09 5.02
C TYR A 85 -11.04 -13.80 5.78
N GLU A 86 -11.78 -13.46 6.82
CA GLU A 86 -11.51 -12.31 7.69
C GLU A 86 -10.12 -12.42 8.33
N SER A 87 -9.80 -13.58 8.91
CA SER A 87 -8.47 -13.83 9.50
C SER A 87 -7.37 -13.68 8.45
N THR A 88 -7.57 -14.27 7.27
CA THR A 88 -6.63 -14.16 6.15
C THR A 88 -6.50 -12.72 5.66
N SER A 89 -7.60 -11.96 5.64
CA SER A 89 -7.66 -10.56 5.20
C SER A 89 -6.85 -9.64 6.08
N LYS A 90 -6.73 -9.92 7.40
CA LYS A 90 -5.83 -9.18 8.29
C LYS A 90 -4.36 -9.31 7.85
N PHE A 91 -3.94 -10.51 7.50
CA PHE A 91 -2.58 -10.75 6.98
C PHE A 91 -2.38 -10.12 5.60
N GLY A 92 -3.32 -10.32 4.66
CA GLY A 92 -3.27 -9.72 3.32
C GLY A 92 -3.26 -8.18 3.35
N SER A 93 -3.96 -7.59 4.31
CA SER A 93 -3.94 -6.14 4.56
C SER A 93 -2.56 -5.63 4.97
N GLY A 94 -1.85 -6.37 5.83
CA GLY A 94 -0.46 -6.07 6.18
C GLY A 94 0.48 -6.11 4.96
N LEU A 95 0.30 -7.09 4.07
CA LEU A 95 1.03 -7.15 2.79
C LEU A 95 0.69 -5.97 1.87
N PHE A 96 -0.58 -5.58 1.79
CA PHE A 96 -0.99 -4.43 0.99
C PHE A 96 -0.37 -3.13 1.48
N LEU A 97 -0.24 -2.93 2.81
CA LEU A 97 0.45 -1.78 3.37
C LEU A 97 1.92 -1.72 2.89
N LEU A 98 2.62 -2.86 2.80
CA LEU A 98 3.98 -2.90 2.25
C LEU A 98 4.01 -2.56 0.74
N VAL A 99 3.04 -3.03 -0.03
CA VAL A 99 2.90 -2.64 -1.45
C VAL A 99 2.65 -1.14 -1.57
N GLN A 100 1.78 -0.58 -0.73
CA GLN A 100 1.49 0.85 -0.69
C GLN A 100 2.74 1.69 -0.40
N VAL A 101 3.61 1.22 0.49
CA VAL A 101 4.92 1.85 0.77
C VAL A 101 5.80 1.88 -0.49
N VAL A 102 5.91 0.77 -1.20
CA VAL A 102 6.72 0.69 -2.43
C VAL A 102 6.16 1.62 -3.52
N LEU A 103 4.83 1.64 -3.69
CA LEU A 103 4.16 2.54 -4.63
C LEU A 103 4.35 4.01 -4.25
N LEU A 104 4.33 4.34 -2.96
CA LEU A 104 4.60 5.69 -2.48
C LEU A 104 6.04 6.11 -2.77
N LEU A 105 7.02 5.26 -2.49
CA LEU A 105 8.43 5.54 -2.79
C LEU A 105 8.62 5.84 -4.28
N ASP A 106 8.08 4.99 -5.14
CA ASP A 106 8.11 5.15 -6.59
C ASP A 106 7.46 6.45 -7.06
N PHE A 107 6.29 6.77 -6.51
CA PHE A 107 5.58 8.01 -6.80
C PHE A 107 6.45 9.22 -6.45
N VAL A 108 7.02 9.23 -5.26
CA VAL A 108 7.78 10.36 -4.75
C VAL A 108 9.11 10.54 -5.52
N HIS A 109 9.80 9.45 -5.86
CA HIS A 109 10.99 9.51 -6.71
C HIS A 109 10.64 9.95 -8.14
N THR A 110 9.58 9.40 -8.74
CA THR A 110 9.13 9.82 -10.08
C THR A 110 8.70 11.29 -10.11
N TRP A 111 8.02 11.76 -9.06
CA TRP A 111 7.64 13.16 -8.92
C TRP A 111 8.87 14.06 -8.85
N ASN A 112 9.85 13.68 -8.02
CA ASN A 112 11.12 14.37 -7.92
C ASN A 112 11.83 14.47 -9.28
N ASP A 113 12.02 13.34 -9.96
CA ASP A 113 12.80 13.27 -11.19
C ASP A 113 12.13 14.08 -12.31
N LYS A 114 10.79 14.11 -12.34
CA LYS A 114 10.04 14.94 -13.26
C LYS A 114 10.25 16.44 -13.00
N TRP A 115 10.25 16.87 -11.74
CA TRP A 115 10.46 18.29 -11.39
C TRP A 115 11.91 18.72 -11.60
N VAL A 116 12.86 17.89 -11.23
CA VAL A 116 14.30 18.12 -11.48
C VAL A 116 14.59 18.16 -12.98
N GLY A 117 13.95 17.29 -13.76
CA GLY A 117 14.14 17.18 -15.21
C GLY A 117 13.60 18.35 -16.03
N TYR A 118 12.77 19.23 -15.45
CA TYR A 118 12.39 20.48 -16.12
C TYR A 118 13.54 21.48 -16.21
N ASP A 119 14.53 21.39 -15.32
CA ASP A 119 15.73 22.23 -15.31
C ASP A 119 15.43 23.75 -15.28
N GLU A 120 14.39 24.17 -14.55
CA GLU A 120 14.03 25.58 -14.35
C GLU A 120 14.05 25.97 -12.86
N GLN A 121 14.48 27.21 -12.57
CA GLN A 121 14.56 27.74 -11.21
C GLN A 121 13.24 27.66 -10.44
N PHE A 122 12.11 27.82 -11.13
CA PHE A 122 10.78 27.72 -10.51
C PHE A 122 10.54 26.33 -9.90
N TRP A 123 10.87 25.26 -10.62
CA TRP A 123 10.67 23.88 -10.14
C TRP A 123 11.62 23.53 -9.01
N TYR A 124 12.86 24.03 -9.02
CA TYR A 124 13.77 23.90 -7.88
C TYR A 124 13.27 24.63 -6.63
N ALA A 125 12.73 25.84 -6.79
CA ALA A 125 12.10 26.57 -5.69
C ALA A 125 10.86 25.82 -5.17
N ALA A 126 10.03 25.28 -6.06
CA ALA A 126 8.86 24.48 -5.70
C ALA A 126 9.25 23.20 -4.93
N LEU A 127 10.28 22.48 -5.38
CA LEU A 127 10.85 21.32 -4.66
C LEU A 127 11.21 21.70 -3.23
N LEU A 128 11.98 22.78 -3.07
CA LEU A 128 12.44 23.25 -1.76
C LEU A 128 11.26 23.64 -0.85
N VAL A 129 10.29 24.39 -1.37
CA VAL A 129 9.12 24.85 -0.60
C VAL A 129 8.30 23.65 -0.13
N VAL A 130 8.01 22.69 -1.01
CA VAL A 130 7.27 21.49 -0.65
C VAL A 130 8.04 20.69 0.41
N SER A 131 9.35 20.50 0.23
CA SER A 131 10.18 19.81 1.22
C SER A 131 10.18 20.47 2.58
N LEU A 132 10.29 21.80 2.61
CA LEU A 132 10.26 22.58 3.85
C LEU A 132 8.93 22.41 4.57
N VAL A 133 7.81 22.51 3.84
CA VAL A 133 6.47 22.30 4.40
C VAL A 133 6.33 20.88 4.98
N CYS A 134 6.79 19.85 4.27
CA CYS A 134 6.76 18.47 4.75
C CYS A 134 7.59 18.26 6.03
N TYR A 135 8.80 18.82 6.12
CA TYR A 135 9.60 18.72 7.34
C TYR A 135 8.98 19.49 8.51
N VAL A 136 8.53 20.73 8.29
CA VAL A 136 7.83 21.51 9.34
C VAL A 136 6.60 20.75 9.84
N ALA A 137 5.80 20.21 8.92
CA ALA A 137 4.65 19.38 9.28
C ALA A 137 5.06 18.13 10.08
N THR A 138 6.17 17.47 9.72
CA THR A 138 6.69 16.31 10.45
C THR A 138 7.04 16.64 11.89
N PHE A 139 7.76 17.74 12.12
CA PHE A 139 8.15 18.16 13.48
C PHE A 139 6.95 18.65 14.30
N LEU A 140 6.06 19.46 13.72
CA LEU A 140 4.82 19.87 14.39
C LEU A 140 3.96 18.66 14.77
N PHE A 141 3.83 17.70 13.86
CA PHE A 141 3.06 16.49 14.10
C PHE A 141 3.69 15.63 15.20
N SER A 142 5.02 15.50 15.24
CA SER A 142 5.71 14.80 16.34
C SER A 142 5.45 15.47 17.70
N GLY A 143 5.38 16.80 17.76
CA GLY A 143 5.03 17.54 18.97
C GLY A 143 3.61 17.22 19.44
N LEU A 144 2.66 17.11 18.50
CA LEU A 144 1.30 16.64 18.81
C LEU A 144 1.30 15.19 19.33
N LEU A 145 2.14 14.30 18.77
CA LEU A 145 2.23 12.93 19.27
C LEU A 145 2.76 12.88 20.71
N PHE A 146 3.80 13.64 21.05
CA PHE A 146 4.23 13.74 22.45
C PHE A 146 3.12 14.29 23.34
N HIS A 147 2.38 15.30 22.89
CA HIS A 147 1.28 15.86 23.68
C HIS A 147 0.16 14.84 23.97
N PHE A 148 -0.25 14.06 22.97
CA PHE A 148 -1.39 13.14 23.10
C PHE A 148 -1.02 11.74 23.63
N PHE A 149 0.21 11.28 23.39
CA PHE A 149 0.63 9.89 23.68
C PHE A 149 1.68 9.77 24.79
N THR A 150 2.15 10.89 25.36
CA THR A 150 3.07 10.91 26.51
C THR A 150 2.57 11.86 27.62
N PRO A 151 1.39 11.61 28.23
CA PRO A 151 0.85 12.46 29.29
C PRO A 151 1.75 12.45 30.54
N SER A 152 1.90 13.61 31.18
CA SER A 152 2.68 13.75 32.41
C SER A 152 2.07 12.91 33.54
N GLY A 153 2.92 12.16 34.26
CA GLY A 153 2.52 11.34 35.41
C GLY A 153 2.21 9.87 35.09
N GLN A 154 2.41 9.43 33.85
CA GLN A 154 2.35 8.01 33.44
C GLN A 154 3.69 7.60 32.82
N ASP A 155 4.09 6.34 32.99
CA ASP A 155 5.29 5.81 32.33
C ASP A 155 4.93 5.34 30.91
N CYS A 156 5.14 6.25 29.94
CA CYS A 156 4.87 6.04 28.52
C CYS A 156 6.16 5.85 27.71
N GLY A 157 7.13 5.11 28.28
CA GLY A 157 8.43 4.87 27.66
C GLY A 157 8.37 4.24 26.27
N LEU A 158 7.41 3.34 26.02
CA LEU A 158 7.25 2.69 24.72
C LEU A 158 6.81 3.67 23.62
N ASN A 159 5.83 4.52 23.92
CA ASN A 159 5.35 5.55 22.98
C ASN A 159 6.46 6.57 22.70
N THR A 160 7.18 6.97 23.75
CA THR A 160 8.35 7.83 23.64
C THR A 160 9.42 7.20 22.73
N PHE A 161 9.72 5.92 22.92
CA PHE A 161 10.66 5.18 22.08
C PHE A 161 10.23 5.18 20.61
N PHE A 162 8.95 4.89 20.31
CA PHE A 162 8.47 4.90 18.93
C PHE A 162 8.61 6.28 18.26
N ILE A 163 8.18 7.35 18.93
CA ILE A 163 8.26 8.70 18.37
C ILE A 163 9.72 9.12 18.16
N VAL A 164 10.58 8.90 19.16
CA VAL A 164 12.01 9.24 19.09
C VAL A 164 12.72 8.43 18.00
N MET A 165 12.43 7.13 17.88
CA MET A 165 13.02 6.29 16.84
C MET A 165 12.67 6.82 15.43
N ILE A 166 11.42 7.23 15.20
CA ILE A 166 11.04 7.84 13.92
C ILE A 166 11.77 9.17 13.71
N LEU A 167 11.90 10.03 14.72
CA LEU A 167 12.67 11.28 14.60
C LEU A 167 14.15 11.04 14.27
N ILE A 168 14.77 9.99 14.84
CA ILE A 168 16.14 9.58 14.49
C ILE A 168 16.20 9.16 13.01
N LEU A 169 15.23 8.39 12.54
CA LEU A 169 15.17 7.97 11.13
C LEU A 169 14.96 9.16 10.18
N VAL A 170 14.11 10.14 10.55
CA VAL A 170 13.91 11.39 9.80
C VAL A 170 15.22 12.17 9.68
N PHE A 171 15.97 12.29 10.77
CA PHE A 171 17.29 12.93 10.76
C PHE A 171 18.27 12.17 9.87
N LEU A 172 18.29 10.83 9.97
CA LEU A 172 19.15 9.97 9.17
C LEU A 172 18.83 10.08 7.67
N PHE A 173 17.56 10.17 7.28
CA PHE A 173 17.18 10.42 5.89
C PHE A 173 17.78 11.72 5.37
N ALA A 174 17.66 12.81 6.13
CA ALA A 174 18.23 14.10 5.76
C ALA A 174 19.76 14.03 5.59
N VAL A 175 20.47 13.37 6.52
CA VAL A 175 21.93 13.19 6.44
C VAL A 175 22.34 12.39 5.21
N ILE A 176 21.69 11.26 4.93
CA ILE A 176 22.02 10.41 3.78
C ILE A 176 21.74 11.14 2.46
N THR A 177 20.58 11.78 2.35
CA THR A 177 20.18 12.48 1.13
C THR A 177 21.10 13.67 0.82
N LEU A 178 21.54 14.41 1.83
CA LEU A 178 22.46 15.55 1.66
C LEU A 178 23.93 15.13 1.53
N HIS A 179 24.24 13.84 1.70
CA HIS A 179 25.61 13.36 1.60
C HIS A 179 26.16 13.56 0.17
N PRO A 180 27.33 14.18 -0.03
CA PRO A 180 27.84 14.53 -1.35
C PRO A 180 27.97 13.36 -2.33
N THR A 181 28.25 12.15 -1.83
CA THR A 181 28.37 10.97 -2.70
C THR A 181 27.03 10.50 -3.23
N VAL A 182 25.96 10.67 -2.45
CA VAL A 182 24.60 10.26 -2.83
C VAL A 182 23.93 11.34 -3.66
N SER A 183 24.20 12.62 -3.35
CA SER A 183 23.66 13.80 -4.06
C SER A 183 22.15 13.68 -4.30
N GLY A 184 21.42 13.24 -3.28
CA GLY A 184 20.00 12.97 -3.37
C GLY A 184 19.16 14.25 -3.31
N SER A 185 17.91 14.17 -3.80
CA SER A 185 16.95 15.25 -3.63
C SER A 185 16.26 15.20 -2.27
N ILE A 186 16.05 16.38 -1.67
CA ILE A 186 15.42 16.54 -0.37
C ILE A 186 13.90 16.29 -0.37
N LEU A 187 13.25 16.35 -1.55
CA LEU A 187 11.81 16.10 -1.66
C LEU A 187 11.45 14.68 -1.24
N PRO A 188 12.05 13.61 -1.80
CA PRO A 188 11.78 12.26 -1.35
C PRO A 188 11.97 12.03 0.15
N ALA A 189 13.08 12.50 0.71
CA ALA A 189 13.35 12.38 2.14
C ALA A 189 12.28 13.06 3.00
N SER A 190 11.83 14.25 2.62
CA SER A 190 10.83 15.02 3.37
C SER A 190 9.43 14.39 3.36
N VAL A 191 8.97 13.88 2.22
CA VAL A 191 7.65 13.25 2.10
C VAL A 191 7.62 11.91 2.84
N ILE A 192 8.68 11.11 2.71
CA ILE A 192 8.81 9.83 3.42
C ILE A 192 8.93 10.05 4.93
N SER A 193 9.63 11.09 5.37
CA SER A 193 9.68 11.50 6.79
C SER A 193 8.28 11.75 7.35
N PHE A 194 7.46 12.53 6.63
CA PHE A 194 6.10 12.82 7.04
C PHE A 194 5.23 11.56 7.07
N TYR A 195 5.39 10.68 6.09
CA TYR A 195 4.65 9.42 6.04
C TYR A 195 5.03 8.46 7.17
N CYS A 196 6.33 8.33 7.51
CA CYS A 196 6.77 7.55 8.66
C CYS A 196 6.20 8.10 9.97
N MET A 197 6.10 9.43 10.12
CA MET A 197 5.43 10.06 11.26
C MET A 197 3.93 9.77 11.29
N TYR A 198 3.27 9.76 10.13
CA TYR A 198 1.87 9.34 10.01
C TYR A 198 1.65 7.87 10.38
N LEU A 199 2.53 6.96 9.96
CA LEU A 199 2.49 5.55 10.38
C LEU A 199 2.71 5.41 11.89
N CYS A 200 3.58 6.25 12.47
CA CYS A 200 3.78 6.34 13.92
C CYS A 200 2.48 6.72 14.63
N TYR A 201 1.89 7.86 14.24
CA TYR A 201 0.58 8.31 14.73
C TYR A 201 -0.48 7.21 14.64
N SER A 202 -0.59 6.60 13.46
CA SER A 202 -1.56 5.56 13.18
C SER A 202 -1.33 4.37 14.12
N GLY A 203 -0.09 3.93 14.32
CA GLY A 203 0.23 2.88 15.29
C GLY A 203 -0.19 3.24 16.72
N LEU A 204 0.22 4.41 17.22
CA LEU A 204 -0.10 4.84 18.59
C LEU A 204 -1.62 5.01 18.79
N ALA A 205 -2.34 5.50 17.78
CA ALA A 205 -3.80 5.62 17.82
C ALA A 205 -4.52 4.27 17.96
N SER A 206 -3.86 3.17 17.57
CA SER A 206 -4.35 1.79 17.69
C SER A 206 -3.96 1.10 18.99
N GLU A 207 -3.38 1.81 19.96
CA GLU A 207 -3.09 1.25 21.28
C GLU A 207 -4.36 0.78 22.01
N PRO A 208 -4.27 -0.29 22.83
CA PRO A 208 -5.39 -0.79 23.63
C PRO A 208 -6.13 0.31 24.41
N ARG A 209 -7.45 0.19 24.58
CA ARG A 209 -8.29 1.19 25.28
C ARG A 209 -7.94 1.37 26.75
N ASP A 210 -7.43 0.31 27.36
CA ASP A 210 -6.98 0.25 28.75
C ASP A 210 -5.55 0.81 28.94
N TYR A 211 -4.86 1.17 27.86
CA TYR A 211 -3.53 1.76 27.96
C TYR A 211 -3.60 3.27 28.26
N ALA A 212 -3.11 3.65 29.44
CA ALA A 212 -3.24 4.99 30.00
C ALA A 212 -2.54 6.10 29.19
N CYS A 213 -1.60 5.73 28.30
CA CYS A 213 -0.81 6.67 27.52
C CYS A 213 -1.55 7.21 26.29
N ASN A 214 -2.57 6.53 25.77
CA ASN A 214 -3.31 6.98 24.60
C ASN A 214 -4.40 8.00 25.00
N GLY A 215 -4.06 9.29 24.95
CA GLY A 215 -4.98 10.39 25.23
C GLY A 215 -6.10 10.57 24.20
N LEU A 216 -5.98 9.91 23.03
CA LEU A 216 -6.93 10.00 21.93
C LEU A 216 -8.21 9.18 22.15
N HIS A 217 -8.23 8.25 23.11
CA HIS A 217 -9.44 7.51 23.48
C HIS A 217 -10.60 8.42 23.92
N LYS A 218 -10.28 9.62 24.45
CA LYS A 218 -11.27 10.66 24.80
C LYS A 218 -11.97 11.27 23.57
N HIS A 219 -11.40 11.10 22.38
CA HIS A 219 -11.89 11.59 21.08
C HIS A 219 -12.15 10.47 20.07
N SER A 220 -12.41 9.25 20.55
CA SER A 220 -12.44 8.00 19.77
C SER A 220 -13.27 8.03 18.48
N LYS A 221 -14.44 8.69 18.46
CA LYS A 221 -15.28 8.79 17.25
C LYS A 221 -14.63 9.59 16.13
N ALA A 222 -14.06 10.76 16.44
CA ALA A 222 -13.43 11.63 15.43
C ALA A 222 -12.15 10.99 14.86
N VAL A 223 -11.37 10.33 15.72
CA VAL A 223 -10.15 9.61 15.36
C VAL A 223 -10.46 8.44 14.43
N SER A 224 -11.46 7.62 14.80
CA SER A 224 -11.86 6.46 14.01
C SER A 224 -12.37 6.84 12.61
N THR A 225 -13.24 7.87 12.51
CA THR A 225 -13.72 8.36 11.21
C THR A 225 -12.61 8.99 10.37
N GLY A 226 -11.68 9.72 11.00
CA GLY A 226 -10.53 10.31 10.32
C GLY A 226 -9.59 9.26 9.75
N THR A 227 -9.21 8.25 10.55
CA THR A 227 -8.34 7.15 10.12
C THR A 227 -8.97 6.32 9.01
N LEU A 228 -10.27 6.02 9.09
CA LEU A 228 -10.99 5.31 8.01
C LEU A 228 -10.98 6.12 6.71
N THR A 229 -11.28 7.42 6.79
CA THR A 229 -11.35 8.30 5.61
C THR A 229 -9.99 8.43 4.93
N ILE A 230 -8.93 8.67 5.70
CA ILE A 230 -7.55 8.78 5.19
C ILE A 230 -7.09 7.43 4.64
N GLY A 231 -7.39 6.33 5.33
CA GLY A 231 -7.07 4.97 4.89
C GLY A 231 -7.72 4.61 3.55
N LEU A 232 -9.01 4.89 3.39
CA LEU A 232 -9.73 4.62 2.14
C LEU A 232 -9.21 5.51 1.01
N PHE A 233 -9.01 6.81 1.27
CA PHE A 233 -8.48 7.74 0.29
C PHE A 233 -7.09 7.34 -0.20
N THR A 234 -6.19 7.01 0.72
CA THR A 234 -4.83 6.54 0.38
C THR A 234 -4.86 5.22 -0.37
N THR A 235 -5.78 4.30 -0.05
CA THR A 235 -5.99 3.05 -0.81
C THR A 235 -6.37 3.35 -2.25
N VAL A 236 -7.37 4.20 -2.45
CA VAL A 236 -7.84 4.58 -3.79
C VAL A 236 -6.71 5.24 -4.58
N LEU A 237 -5.99 6.19 -3.98
CA LEU A 237 -4.83 6.81 -4.63
C LEU A 237 -3.75 5.80 -5.02
N SER A 238 -3.47 4.81 -4.15
CA SER A 238 -2.44 3.79 -4.40
C SER A 238 -2.85 2.87 -5.54
N VAL A 239 -4.11 2.44 -5.57
CA VAL A 239 -4.65 1.58 -6.65
C VAL A 239 -4.69 2.35 -7.97
N VAL A 240 -5.14 3.61 -7.97
CA VAL A 240 -5.14 4.47 -9.15
C VAL A 240 -3.71 4.71 -9.64
N TYR A 241 -2.78 5.01 -8.74
CA TYR A 241 -1.37 5.19 -9.08
C TYR A 241 -0.78 3.91 -9.69
N SER A 242 -1.04 2.74 -9.09
CA SER A 242 -0.61 1.45 -9.64
C SER A 242 -1.17 1.21 -11.05
N ALA A 243 -2.42 1.58 -11.31
CA ALA A 243 -3.03 1.44 -12.64
C ALA A 243 -2.41 2.39 -13.66
N VAL A 244 -2.17 3.65 -13.30
CA VAL A 244 -1.49 4.63 -14.15
C VAL A 244 -0.05 4.20 -14.42
N ARG A 245 0.67 3.72 -13.40
CA ARG A 245 2.05 3.24 -13.50
C ARG A 245 2.15 2.02 -14.40
N ALA A 246 1.22 1.07 -14.30
CA ALA A 246 1.12 -0.07 -15.22
C ALA A 246 0.94 0.38 -16.68
N GLY A 247 0.16 1.44 -16.93
CA GLY A 247 0.04 2.06 -18.25
C GLY A 247 1.29 2.81 -18.73
N SER A 248 2.12 3.31 -17.82
CA SER A 248 3.26 4.19 -18.12
C SER A 248 4.60 3.47 -18.38
N SER A 249 4.66 2.13 -18.33
CA SER A 249 5.84 1.31 -18.70
C SER A 249 7.14 1.62 -17.94
N THR A 250 7.10 1.56 -16.62
CA THR A 250 8.26 1.81 -15.73
C THR A 250 8.58 0.59 -14.85
N THR A 251 9.81 0.56 -14.33
CA THR A 251 10.56 -0.61 -13.86
C THR A 251 9.90 -1.45 -12.75
N LEU A 252 9.12 -0.85 -11.85
CA LEU A 252 8.61 -1.56 -10.66
C LEU A 252 7.63 -2.71 -10.92
N LEU A 253 6.83 -2.61 -11.98
CA LEU A 253 5.90 -3.68 -12.34
C LEU A 253 6.48 -4.56 -13.46
N SER A 254 7.69 -4.31 -13.93
CA SER A 254 8.27 -5.04 -15.05
C SER A 254 8.55 -6.50 -14.66
N PRO A 255 8.31 -7.48 -15.56
CA PRO A 255 8.70 -8.85 -15.31
C PRO A 255 10.21 -8.94 -15.03
N PRO A 256 10.67 -9.75 -14.06
CA PRO A 256 12.10 -9.88 -13.69
C PRO A 256 13.01 -10.43 -14.81
N SER A 257 12.47 -10.68 -16.00
CA SER A 257 13.20 -11.12 -17.20
C SER A 257 12.84 -10.29 -18.45
N SER A 258 12.42 -9.03 -18.27
CA SER A 258 12.08 -8.15 -19.40
C SER A 258 13.37 -7.73 -20.15
N PRO A 259 13.47 -7.88 -21.49
CA PRO A 259 14.68 -7.59 -22.27
C PRO A 259 15.08 -6.11 -22.35
N ARG A 260 14.56 -5.23 -21.48
CA ARG A 260 14.90 -3.80 -21.52
C ARG A 260 16.24 -3.46 -20.88
N ALA A 261 16.94 -4.46 -20.34
CA ALA A 261 18.37 -4.41 -20.09
C ALA A 261 19.14 -4.52 -21.42
N GLY A 262 19.59 -3.39 -21.96
CA GLY A 262 20.42 -3.35 -23.17
C GLY A 262 19.80 -2.53 -24.31
N GLY A 263 19.86 -1.21 -24.16
CA GLY A 263 19.47 -0.25 -25.19
C GLY A 263 20.57 0.74 -25.55
N GLU A 264 21.85 0.35 -25.49
CA GLU A 264 22.87 1.12 -26.21
C GLU A 264 22.60 0.96 -27.71
N LYS A 265 22.27 2.07 -28.36
CA LYS A 265 22.09 2.13 -29.81
C LYS A 265 23.43 1.75 -30.48
N PRO A 266 23.53 0.67 -31.27
CA PRO A 266 24.71 0.46 -32.09
C PRO A 266 24.74 1.52 -33.19
N LEU A 267 25.86 2.22 -33.30
CA LEU A 267 26.11 3.31 -34.24
C LEU A 267 26.33 2.87 -35.70
N LEU A 268 25.79 1.73 -36.14
CA LEU A 268 25.95 1.28 -37.53
C LEU A 268 24.62 0.80 -38.15
N PRO A 269 24.24 1.32 -39.34
CA PRO A 269 23.01 0.97 -40.01
C PRO A 269 23.24 -0.17 -41.01
N LEU A 270 23.41 -1.40 -40.54
CA LEU A 270 23.29 -2.59 -41.38
C LEU A 270 22.41 -3.59 -40.62
N ASP A 271 21.33 -4.01 -41.28
CA ASP A 271 20.32 -5.01 -40.88
C ASP A 271 19.05 -4.61 -40.11
N LYS A 272 18.50 -3.43 -40.43
CA LYS A 272 17.23 -2.94 -39.85
C LYS A 272 15.93 -3.58 -40.36
N ARG A 273 15.93 -4.56 -41.28
CA ARG A 273 14.67 -5.15 -41.78
C ARG A 273 14.29 -6.42 -41.02
N ASP A 274 15.24 -7.31 -40.80
CA ASP A 274 14.97 -8.59 -40.14
C ASP A 274 14.83 -8.42 -38.61
N GLU A 275 15.62 -7.54 -37.98
CA GLU A 275 15.45 -7.21 -36.56
C GLU A 275 14.14 -6.46 -36.23
N HIS A 276 13.66 -5.61 -37.14
CA HIS A 276 12.41 -4.86 -36.91
C HIS A 276 11.20 -5.76 -37.06
N GLU A 277 11.21 -6.71 -38.00
CA GLU A 277 10.16 -7.72 -38.11
C GLU A 277 10.13 -8.67 -36.91
N GLU A 278 11.29 -9.08 -36.37
CA GLU A 278 11.33 -9.91 -35.15
C GLU A 278 10.95 -9.14 -33.87
N LYS A 279 11.36 -7.87 -33.74
CA LYS A 279 10.97 -6.98 -32.62
C LYS A 279 9.49 -6.57 -32.69
N GLU A 280 8.91 -6.41 -33.88
CA GLU A 280 7.45 -6.27 -34.03
C GLU A 280 6.71 -7.57 -33.72
N LYS A 281 7.31 -8.73 -34.03
CA LYS A 281 6.73 -10.04 -33.75
C LYS A 281 6.80 -10.40 -32.26
N ASN A 282 7.67 -9.86 -31.43
CA ASN A 282 7.74 -10.23 -30.00
C ASN A 282 7.77 -9.02 -29.07
N LYS A 283 6.68 -8.23 -29.06
CA LYS A 283 6.55 -7.11 -28.11
C LYS A 283 6.41 -7.65 -26.68
N PRO A 284 7.41 -7.45 -25.79
CA PRO A 284 7.30 -7.88 -24.41
C PRO A 284 6.19 -7.10 -23.70
N VAL A 285 5.59 -7.73 -22.70
CA VAL A 285 4.60 -7.03 -21.85
C VAL A 285 5.29 -5.93 -21.05
N THR A 286 4.63 -4.79 -20.91
CA THR A 286 5.19 -3.60 -20.24
C THR A 286 5.22 -3.74 -18.72
N TYR A 287 4.41 -4.64 -18.17
CA TYR A 287 4.35 -4.99 -16.76
C TYR A 287 3.86 -6.43 -16.56
N SER A 288 4.07 -6.97 -15.37
CA SER A 288 3.59 -8.27 -14.92
C SER A 288 2.09 -8.20 -14.63
N TYR A 289 1.29 -8.80 -15.52
CA TYR A 289 -0.17 -8.87 -15.38
C TYR A 289 -0.59 -9.60 -14.09
N SER A 290 0.14 -10.66 -13.72
CA SER A 290 -0.12 -11.40 -12.48
C SER A 290 0.11 -10.53 -11.24
N PHE A 291 1.21 -9.76 -11.20
CA PHE A 291 1.52 -8.87 -10.08
C PHE A 291 0.50 -7.73 -9.99
N PHE A 292 0.10 -7.16 -11.13
CA PHE A 292 -0.98 -6.17 -11.20
C PHE A 292 -2.25 -6.69 -10.50
N HIS A 293 -2.75 -7.88 -10.86
CA HIS A 293 -3.95 -8.42 -10.23
C HIS A 293 -3.77 -8.80 -8.75
N ILE A 294 -2.55 -9.18 -8.31
CA ILE A 294 -2.25 -9.38 -6.87
C ILE A 294 -2.43 -8.09 -6.08
N ILE A 295 -1.98 -6.94 -6.61
CA ILE A 295 -2.15 -5.65 -5.94
C ILE A 295 -3.65 -5.37 -5.71
N PHE A 296 -4.50 -5.62 -6.71
CA PHE A 296 -5.95 -5.44 -6.57
C PHE A 296 -6.60 -6.44 -5.61
N SER A 297 -6.13 -7.70 -5.57
CA SER A 297 -6.66 -8.68 -4.61
C SER A 297 -6.31 -8.30 -3.16
N LEU A 298 -5.07 -7.85 -2.92
CA LEU A 298 -4.62 -7.36 -1.63
C LEU A 298 -5.33 -6.04 -1.24
N ALA A 299 -5.57 -5.15 -2.20
CA ALA A 299 -6.33 -3.92 -2.00
C ALA A 299 -7.78 -4.21 -1.55
N SER A 300 -8.39 -5.27 -2.08
CA SER A 300 -9.73 -5.71 -1.67
C SER A 300 -9.77 -6.18 -0.21
N MET A 301 -8.75 -6.93 0.22
CA MET A 301 -8.61 -7.38 1.61
C MET A 301 -8.41 -6.18 2.55
N TYR A 302 -7.53 -5.23 2.18
CA TYR A 302 -7.30 -4.01 2.96
C TYR A 302 -8.53 -3.12 3.07
N SER A 303 -9.24 -2.92 1.95
CA SER A 303 -10.47 -2.12 1.92
C SER A 303 -11.54 -2.72 2.82
N ALA A 304 -11.68 -4.05 2.84
CA ALA A 304 -12.61 -4.72 3.75
C ALA A 304 -12.23 -4.48 5.20
N MET A 305 -10.96 -4.66 5.56
CA MET A 305 -10.55 -4.48 6.94
C MET A 305 -10.70 -3.03 7.42
N LEU A 306 -10.43 -2.05 6.55
CA LEU A 306 -10.70 -0.63 6.85
C LEU A 306 -12.20 -0.37 7.08
N LEU A 307 -13.07 -0.89 6.21
CA LEU A 307 -14.52 -0.68 6.30
C LEU A 307 -15.16 -1.39 7.48
N THR A 308 -14.61 -2.53 7.92
CA THR A 308 -15.08 -3.26 9.11
C THR A 308 -14.43 -2.78 10.41
N GLY A 309 -13.61 -1.72 10.36
CA GLY A 309 -12.90 -1.19 11.52
C GLY A 309 -11.95 -2.21 12.16
N TRP A 310 -11.45 -3.16 11.37
CA TRP A 310 -10.66 -4.29 11.82
C TRP A 310 -11.28 -5.06 13.00
N SER A 311 -12.60 -5.05 13.13
CA SER A 311 -13.33 -5.82 14.13
C SER A 311 -13.32 -7.32 13.78
N THR A 312 -13.38 -8.18 14.80
CA THR A 312 -13.64 -9.61 14.61
C THR A 312 -15.13 -9.90 14.58
N SER A 313 -15.62 -10.53 13.52
CA SER A 313 -17.02 -10.96 13.43
C SER A 313 -17.34 -12.17 14.33
N VAL A 314 -16.33 -12.81 14.93
CA VAL A 314 -16.48 -14.03 15.72
C VAL A 314 -15.88 -13.86 17.12
N GLY A 315 -16.73 -13.77 18.14
CA GLY A 315 -16.34 -13.96 19.54
C GLY A 315 -16.98 -12.98 20.53
N GLU A 316 -17.57 -13.52 21.60
CA GLU A 316 -18.15 -12.88 22.79
C GLU A 316 -17.25 -11.87 23.53
N SER A 317 -16.04 -11.59 23.05
CA SER A 317 -15.22 -10.50 23.57
C SER A 317 -15.12 -9.44 22.47
N GLY A 318 -15.81 -8.31 22.64
CA GLY A 318 -15.76 -7.13 21.78
C GLY A 318 -14.40 -6.41 21.75
N ARG A 319 -13.31 -7.16 21.57
CA ARG A 319 -11.96 -6.66 21.35
C ARG A 319 -11.77 -6.43 19.86
N LEU A 320 -11.93 -5.18 19.43
CA LEU A 320 -11.56 -4.70 18.09
C LEU A 320 -10.07 -4.98 17.84
N VAL A 321 -9.69 -5.54 16.68
CA VAL A 321 -8.27 -5.80 16.36
C VAL A 321 -7.53 -4.52 15.97
N ASP A 322 -8.25 -3.45 15.56
CA ASP A 322 -7.65 -2.12 15.39
C ASP A 322 -7.17 -1.50 16.72
N VAL A 323 -7.56 -2.10 17.85
CA VAL A 323 -7.24 -1.61 19.18
C VAL A 323 -6.50 -2.72 19.91
N GLY A 324 -5.18 -2.68 19.81
CA GLY A 324 -4.34 -3.74 20.34
C GLY A 324 -2.89 -3.63 19.90
N TRP A 325 -2.00 -4.13 20.73
CA TRP A 325 -0.57 -4.20 20.44
C TRP A 325 -0.22 -4.80 19.06
N PRO A 326 -0.92 -5.83 18.54
CA PRO A 326 -0.63 -6.33 17.20
C PRO A 326 -0.77 -5.27 16.10
N SER A 327 -1.81 -4.43 16.15
CA SER A 327 -2.02 -3.35 15.16
C SER A 327 -0.92 -2.29 15.26
N VAL A 328 -0.54 -1.92 16.49
CA VAL A 328 0.58 -1.02 16.76
C VAL A 328 1.86 -1.53 16.10
N TRP A 329 2.21 -2.80 16.35
CA TRP A 329 3.44 -3.40 15.84
C TRP A 329 3.45 -3.55 14.31
N VAL A 330 2.33 -3.91 13.68
CA VAL A 330 2.24 -3.93 12.21
C VAL A 330 2.60 -2.56 11.64
N ARG A 331 2.00 -1.48 12.17
CA ARG A 331 2.26 -0.11 11.68
C ARG A 331 3.70 0.35 11.97
N MET A 332 4.27 -0.01 13.12
CA MET A 332 5.67 0.32 13.45
C MET A 332 6.65 -0.43 12.54
N ILE A 333 6.44 -1.73 12.33
CA ILE A 333 7.25 -2.53 11.41
C ILE A 333 7.14 -2.01 9.98
N THR A 334 5.94 -1.63 9.53
CA THR A 334 5.75 -0.99 8.22
C THR A 334 6.53 0.33 8.13
N ALA A 335 6.55 1.15 9.18
CA ALA A 335 7.33 2.39 9.20
C ALA A 335 8.85 2.12 9.11
N TRP A 336 9.36 1.12 9.84
CA TRP A 336 10.76 0.73 9.78
C TRP A 336 11.14 0.08 8.45
N ALA A 337 10.25 -0.74 7.87
CA ALA A 337 10.44 -1.29 6.54
C ALA A 337 10.47 -0.17 5.48
N THR A 338 9.59 0.83 5.60
CA THR A 338 9.60 2.04 4.75
C THR A 338 10.94 2.76 4.84
N ALA A 339 11.43 2.97 6.07
CA ALA A 339 12.72 3.59 6.30
C ALA A 339 13.87 2.79 5.66
N GLY A 340 13.88 1.47 5.88
CA GLY A 340 14.87 0.58 5.29
C GLY A 340 14.84 0.60 3.76
N LEU A 341 13.66 0.54 3.14
CA LEU A 341 13.49 0.60 1.68
C LEU A 341 13.93 1.94 1.11
N PHE A 342 13.63 3.05 1.78
CA PHE A 342 14.07 4.39 1.35
C PHE A 342 15.59 4.55 1.45
N ILE A 343 16.19 4.13 2.57
CA ILE A 343 17.66 4.16 2.71
C ILE A 343 18.30 3.27 1.65
N TRP A 344 17.72 2.09 1.43
CA TRP A 344 18.20 1.16 0.41
C TRP A 344 18.11 1.75 -1.00
N SER A 345 17.02 2.43 -1.38
CA SER A 345 16.90 3.04 -2.72
C SER A 345 17.97 4.10 -2.98
N MET A 346 18.46 4.78 -1.94
CA MET A 346 19.52 5.78 -2.05
C MET A 346 20.93 5.16 -2.02
N VAL A 347 21.14 4.12 -1.21
CA VAL A 347 22.46 3.54 -0.97
C VAL A 347 22.80 2.42 -1.96
N ALA A 348 21.82 1.64 -2.41
CA ALA A 348 22.04 0.47 -3.25
C ALA A 348 22.73 0.78 -4.59
N PRO A 349 22.40 1.87 -5.32
CA PRO A 349 23.10 2.23 -6.56
C PRO A 349 24.61 2.46 -6.36
N HIS A 350 25.02 2.87 -5.16
CA HIS A 350 26.42 3.14 -4.82
C HIS A 350 27.16 1.87 -4.37
N LEU A 351 26.45 0.93 -3.71
CA LEU A 351 27.02 -0.34 -3.28
C LEU A 351 27.13 -1.37 -4.41
N PHE A 352 26.23 -1.31 -5.40
CA PHE A 352 26.20 -2.23 -6.54
C PHE A 352 26.06 -1.47 -7.86
N PRO A 353 27.10 -0.72 -8.28
CA PRO A 353 27.03 0.10 -9.49
C PRO A 353 26.74 -0.69 -10.77
N ASP A 354 27.00 -2.00 -10.79
CA ASP A 354 26.75 -2.89 -11.93
C ASP A 354 25.29 -3.41 -12.03
N ARG A 355 24.40 -2.99 -11.12
CA ARG A 355 22.97 -3.37 -11.14
C ARG A 355 22.09 -2.16 -11.44
N GLU A 356 21.16 -2.33 -12.38
CA GLU A 356 20.05 -1.37 -12.58
C GLU A 356 19.06 -1.52 -11.41
N PHE A 357 18.73 -0.40 -10.74
CA PHE A 357 17.87 -0.32 -9.55
C PHE A 357 16.52 0.32 -9.84
#